data_AF-A0A853P755-F1
#
_entry.id   AF-A0A853P755-F1
#
_cell.length_a   1.000
_cell.length_b   1.000
_cell.length_c   1.000
_cell.angle_alpha   90.00
_cell.angle_beta   90.00
_cell.angle_gamma   90.00
#
_symmetry.space_group_name_H-M   'P 1'
#
loop_
_entity.id
_entity.type
_entity.pdbx_description
1 polymer ?
#
loop_
_entity_poly.entity_id
_entity_poly.type
_entity_poly.pdbx_seq_one_letter_code
_entity_poly.pdbx_strand_id
1 'polypeptide(L)'
;MPRKGVTIYDLLLSCPGDVTDYLEIIKESVESFNRTFGNLNNIEVVTKHWSTNSYPESGDKPQELLNKQFVRDCDAAVAVFWTRFGTPTDKYGSGTEEEIEEMLLAKKQVFMYFLNSPINPSELNQDQYQKVLEFREKYKDKGIYAIVDDKFDFQRQFTNHLSLYFLSLISEVGHSKSETLNPILKIRDLNTFSEEYCSINMNHLLESEFIKNQKDKIIESIETLNNFILPERSKDISSEKYNFNELTNIAKSYEQISKLSGMNDYIEISDVWIKVINEFAKKNQINIEEKFWNVGNLKSYSPQLQLPFGSSGLSYYGTDEEKKRYSLLKKLYLSIKKYNEYNEYFGYIDNVKVMKLMISNLGNAFDEDIDIKLIIPKGYILKHKDLPYPGINIIEDLLDMKFFDFIFSIQESDTVNRYEDSNVDKLNFRHVNRLSPILTKSIEDEYEDNKYDYQNLLDNIFSYKQFENSDSDILIFDIKYLKHNSSMAFPSILMFKNIPEAIEYEITSKHIPEIIKGKIYIKDNIIG
;
A
#
# COMPACT_ATOMS: atom_id res chain seq x y z
N MET A 1 -1.43 32.92 -21.95
CA MET A 1 -0.42 33.72 -22.70
C MET A 1 0.71 32.79 -23.13
N PRO A 2 1.41 33.02 -24.26
CA PRO A 2 2.53 32.17 -24.69
C PRO A 2 3.70 32.25 -23.70
N ARG A 3 4.31 31.10 -23.35
CA ARG A 3 5.54 31.05 -22.56
C ARG A 3 6.69 31.59 -23.43
N LYS A 4 7.25 32.75 -23.07
CA LYS A 4 8.38 33.36 -23.79
C LYS A 4 9.69 32.97 -23.11
N GLY A 5 10.70 32.57 -23.89
CA GLY A 5 12.03 32.23 -23.38
C GLY A 5 12.17 30.79 -22.88
N VAL A 6 11.39 29.85 -23.42
CA VAL A 6 11.52 28.42 -23.11
C VAL A 6 12.74 27.84 -23.80
N THR A 7 13.61 27.16 -23.05
CA THR A 7 14.73 26.38 -23.58
C THR A 7 14.26 24.95 -23.83
N ILE A 8 14.44 24.46 -25.06
CA ILE A 8 14.03 23.11 -25.46
C ILE A 8 15.28 22.26 -25.58
N TYR A 9 15.26 21.07 -24.96
CA TYR A 9 16.30 20.06 -25.07
C TYR A 9 15.77 18.82 -25.79
N ASP A 10 16.47 18.39 -26.83
CA ASP A 10 16.11 17.19 -27.58
C ASP A 10 16.82 15.96 -26.99
N LEU A 11 16.04 15.00 -26.47
CA LEU A 11 16.53 13.77 -25.85
C LEU A 11 16.40 12.58 -26.82
N LEU A 12 17.53 12.06 -27.27
CA LEU A 12 17.61 10.87 -28.12
C LEU A 12 17.23 9.60 -27.34
N LEU A 13 16.32 8.81 -27.91
CA LEU A 13 15.98 7.46 -27.45
C LEU A 13 16.78 6.43 -28.24
N SER A 14 17.83 5.87 -27.63
CA SER A 14 18.74 4.90 -28.28
C SER A 14 18.60 3.54 -27.61
N CYS A 15 17.70 2.70 -28.11
CA CYS A 15 17.37 1.42 -27.49
C CYS A 15 17.33 0.28 -28.52
N PRO A 16 17.92 -0.90 -28.24
CA PRO A 16 17.73 -2.08 -29.06
C PRO A 16 16.27 -2.56 -29.07
N GLY A 17 15.92 -3.36 -30.08
CA GLY A 17 14.51 -3.76 -30.31
C GLY A 17 13.88 -4.68 -29.27
N ASP A 18 14.63 -5.18 -28.28
CA ASP A 18 14.14 -6.05 -27.20
C ASP A 18 13.68 -5.28 -25.95
N VAL A 19 13.81 -3.94 -25.94
CA VAL A 19 13.42 -3.07 -24.80
C VAL A 19 12.37 -2.03 -25.19
N THR A 20 11.55 -2.30 -26.20
CA THR A 20 10.52 -1.36 -26.69
C THR A 20 9.55 -0.89 -25.61
N ASP A 21 9.22 -1.77 -24.65
CA ASP A 21 8.33 -1.44 -23.53
C ASP A 21 8.88 -0.32 -22.64
N TYR A 22 10.20 -0.13 -22.60
CA TYR A 22 10.84 0.92 -21.82
C TYR A 22 10.78 2.28 -22.51
N LEU A 23 10.52 2.33 -23.82
CA LEU A 23 10.37 3.59 -24.55
C LEU A 23 9.17 4.40 -24.07
N GLU A 24 8.05 3.75 -23.76
CA GLU A 24 6.88 4.43 -23.21
C GLU A 24 7.17 4.97 -21.80
N ILE A 25 7.86 4.19 -20.96
CA ILE A 25 8.27 4.63 -19.62
C ILE A 25 9.16 5.88 -19.71
N ILE A 26 10.11 5.91 -20.65
CA ILE A 26 10.96 7.10 -20.87
C ILE A 26 10.11 8.33 -21.22
N LYS A 27 9.15 8.18 -22.15
CA LYS A 27 8.28 9.28 -22.56
C LYS A 27 7.44 9.78 -21.39
N GLU A 28 6.84 8.88 -20.61
CA GLU A 28 6.05 9.23 -19.42
C GLU A 28 6.90 9.95 -18.37
N SER A 29 8.13 9.48 -18.10
CA SER A 29 9.08 10.15 -17.20
C SER A 29 9.43 11.56 -17.67
N VAL A 30 9.65 11.75 -18.98
CA VAL A 30 9.92 13.08 -19.57
C VAL A 30 8.71 14.00 -19.46
N GLU A 31 7.50 13.49 -19.74
CA GLU A 31 6.27 14.26 -19.61
C GLU A 31 6.00 14.66 -18.15
N SER A 32 6.23 13.73 -17.21
CA SER A 32 6.15 13.99 -15.77
C SER A 32 7.15 15.07 -15.33
N PHE A 33 8.39 15.01 -15.83
CA PHE A 33 9.40 16.03 -15.59
C PHE A 33 8.99 17.40 -16.14
N ASN A 34 8.51 17.47 -17.39
CA ASN A 34 8.07 18.72 -18.00
C ASN A 34 6.88 19.35 -17.24
N ARG A 35 5.95 18.52 -16.75
CA ARG A 35 4.83 18.96 -15.93
C ARG A 35 5.27 19.46 -14.56
N THR A 36 6.18 18.74 -13.91
CA THR A 36 6.63 19.01 -12.53
C THR A 36 7.59 20.18 -12.45
N PHE A 37 8.57 20.25 -13.37
CA PHE A 37 9.66 21.21 -13.32
C PHE A 37 9.73 22.12 -14.55
N GLY A 38 9.27 21.67 -15.71
CA GLY A 38 9.44 22.40 -16.97
C GLY A 38 8.74 23.76 -16.99
N ASN A 39 7.51 23.83 -16.48
CA ASN A 39 6.75 25.09 -16.40
C ASN A 39 7.41 26.15 -15.51
N LEU A 40 7.93 25.75 -14.35
CA LEU A 40 8.53 26.68 -13.38
C LEU A 40 9.90 27.19 -13.86
N ASN A 41 10.64 26.36 -14.59
CA ASN A 41 12.01 26.65 -15.01
C ASN A 41 12.14 27.12 -16.46
N ASN A 42 11.03 27.30 -17.19
CA ASN A 42 11.03 27.59 -18.63
C ASN A 42 11.89 26.60 -19.44
N ILE A 43 11.79 25.30 -19.12
CA ILE A 43 12.45 24.26 -19.90
C ILE A 43 11.44 23.24 -20.41
N GLU A 44 11.81 22.57 -21.50
CA GLU A 44 11.04 21.48 -22.07
C GLU A 44 12.00 20.44 -22.65
N VAL A 45 11.86 19.19 -22.24
CA VAL A 45 12.62 18.06 -22.80
C VAL A 45 11.71 17.33 -23.79
N VAL A 46 12.19 17.15 -25.02
CA VAL A 46 11.44 16.52 -26.11
C VAL A 46 12.13 15.25 -26.54
N THR A 47 11.44 14.12 -26.47
CA THR A 47 12.00 12.83 -26.89
C THR A 47 12.10 12.74 -28.42
N LYS A 48 13.20 12.16 -28.92
CA LYS A 48 13.45 11.90 -30.34
C LYS A 48 13.73 10.44 -30.57
N HIS A 49 13.06 9.85 -31.55
CA HIS A 49 13.26 8.46 -31.93
C HIS A 49 13.16 8.31 -33.45
N TRP A 50 13.91 7.38 -34.04
CA TRP A 50 13.98 7.23 -35.49
C TRP A 50 12.59 7.02 -36.11
N SER A 51 11.69 6.28 -35.46
CA SER A 51 10.37 5.97 -36.00
C SER A 51 9.44 7.19 -36.14
N THR A 52 9.73 8.28 -35.42
CA THR A 52 8.93 9.51 -35.38
C THR A 52 9.67 10.73 -35.92
N ASN A 53 11.01 10.68 -35.99
CA ASN A 53 11.87 11.83 -36.28
C ASN A 53 12.82 11.59 -37.47
N SER A 54 12.55 10.59 -38.29
CA SER A 54 13.27 10.35 -39.55
C SER A 54 12.33 10.27 -40.76
N TYR A 55 12.88 10.40 -41.97
CA TYR A 55 12.16 10.26 -43.23
C TYR A 55 13.00 9.49 -44.27
N PRO A 56 12.37 8.83 -45.26
CA PRO A 56 13.09 8.12 -46.31
C PRO A 56 13.99 9.07 -47.10
N GLU A 57 15.29 8.78 -47.08
CA GLU A 57 16.34 9.52 -47.77
C GLU A 57 17.27 8.54 -48.48
N SER A 58 17.86 8.94 -49.60
CA SER A 58 18.77 8.12 -50.40
C SER A 58 20.09 8.85 -50.60
N GLY A 59 21.17 8.09 -50.82
CA GLY A 59 22.48 8.66 -51.15
C GLY A 59 23.55 8.46 -50.09
N ASP A 60 23.24 7.77 -48.99
CA ASP A 60 24.21 7.34 -47.98
C ASP A 60 23.73 6.06 -47.29
N LYS A 61 24.49 5.59 -46.30
CA LYS A 61 24.14 4.40 -45.52
C LYS A 61 23.06 4.71 -44.48
N PRO A 62 22.16 3.77 -44.16
CA PRO A 62 20.99 4.04 -43.32
C PRO A 62 21.30 4.68 -41.97
N GLN A 63 22.28 4.17 -41.20
CA GLN A 63 22.62 4.74 -39.90
C GLN A 63 23.20 6.16 -40.02
N GLU A 64 24.06 6.42 -41.01
CA GLU A 64 24.62 7.76 -41.23
C GLU A 64 23.54 8.77 -41.64
N LEU A 65 22.54 8.34 -42.42
CA LEU A 65 21.36 9.17 -42.73
C LEU A 65 20.58 9.52 -41.46
N LEU A 66 20.29 8.54 -40.61
CA LEU A 66 19.62 8.80 -39.33
C LEU A 66 20.45 9.73 -38.43
N ASN A 67 21.77 9.53 -38.39
CA ASN A 67 22.66 10.34 -37.59
C ASN A 67 22.64 11.82 -38.01
N LYS A 68 22.64 12.06 -39.34
CA LYS A 68 22.52 13.40 -39.94
C LYS A 68 21.13 14.01 -39.76
N GLN A 69 20.07 13.20 -39.79
CA GLN A 69 18.69 13.71 -39.73
C GLN A 69 18.29 14.22 -38.34
N PHE A 70 18.76 13.59 -37.25
CA PHE A 70 18.36 14.04 -35.92
C PHE A 70 19.32 13.71 -34.76
N VAL A 71 20.12 12.63 -34.84
CA VAL A 71 20.97 12.20 -33.70
C VAL A 71 21.96 13.30 -33.32
N ARG A 72 22.65 13.88 -34.31
CA ARG A 72 23.68 14.91 -34.08
C ARG A 72 23.10 16.19 -33.48
N ASP A 73 21.81 16.46 -33.69
CA ASP A 73 21.12 17.64 -33.20
C ASP A 73 20.52 17.45 -31.79
N CYS A 74 20.42 16.22 -31.30
CA CYS A 74 19.95 15.95 -29.93
C CYS A 74 20.93 16.47 -28.88
N ASP A 75 20.46 16.95 -27.74
CA ASP A 75 21.27 17.54 -26.66
C ASP A 75 21.75 16.50 -25.64
N ALA A 76 20.96 15.44 -25.46
CA ALA A 76 21.29 14.30 -24.60
C ALA A 76 20.75 13.01 -25.20
N ALA A 77 21.18 11.86 -24.69
CA ALA A 77 20.66 10.55 -25.07
C ALA A 77 20.35 9.70 -23.84
N VAL A 78 19.37 8.82 -23.97
CA VAL A 78 19.13 7.71 -23.05
C VAL A 78 19.31 6.41 -23.81
N ALA A 79 20.12 5.52 -23.22
CA ALA A 79 20.43 4.22 -23.76
C ALA A 79 20.09 3.11 -22.76
N VAL A 80 19.30 2.14 -23.20
CA VAL A 80 18.86 1.01 -22.38
C VAL A 80 19.23 -0.28 -23.08
N PHE A 81 20.07 -1.11 -22.46
CA PHE A 81 20.45 -2.42 -22.96
C PHE A 81 19.91 -3.53 -22.07
N TRP A 82 19.48 -4.64 -22.68
CA TRP A 82 19.11 -5.86 -21.98
C TRP A 82 19.93 -7.05 -22.49
N THR A 83 19.41 -7.81 -23.44
CA THR A 83 20.09 -9.00 -23.97
C THR A 83 20.52 -8.86 -25.41
N ARG A 84 19.93 -7.92 -26.15
CA ARG A 84 20.31 -7.59 -27.52
C ARG A 84 21.27 -6.42 -27.54
N PHE A 85 22.36 -6.55 -28.30
CA PHE A 85 23.27 -5.44 -28.58
C PHE A 85 22.81 -4.62 -29.80
N GLY A 86 22.28 -5.30 -30.82
CA GLY A 86 21.75 -4.70 -32.03
C GLY A 86 22.40 -5.26 -33.31
N THR A 87 22.15 -4.57 -34.42
CA THR A 87 22.69 -4.92 -35.74
C THR A 87 23.93 -4.10 -36.02
N PRO A 88 25.07 -4.72 -36.39
CA PRO A 88 26.30 -4.01 -36.71
C PRO A 88 26.10 -2.96 -37.80
N THR A 89 26.78 -1.84 -37.62
CA THR A 89 26.97 -0.81 -38.65
C THR A 89 28.34 -1.01 -39.29
N ASP A 90 28.79 -0.09 -40.12
CA ASP A 90 30.12 -0.26 -40.75
C ASP A 90 31.27 -0.13 -39.76
N LYS A 91 31.08 0.65 -38.70
CA LYS A 91 32.12 1.04 -37.75
C LYS A 91 31.90 0.47 -36.36
N TYR A 92 30.64 0.16 -36.01
CA TYR A 92 30.26 -0.23 -34.66
C TYR A 92 29.49 -1.55 -34.66
N GLY A 93 29.48 -2.23 -33.51
CA GLY A 93 28.80 -3.51 -33.36
C GLY A 93 27.29 -3.38 -33.26
N SER A 94 26.76 -2.17 -33.07
CA SER A 94 25.34 -1.84 -33.20
C SER A 94 25.08 -0.37 -33.58
N GLY A 95 23.90 -0.09 -34.16
CA GLY A 95 23.44 1.28 -34.38
C GLY A 95 23.30 2.09 -33.08
N THR A 96 22.84 1.44 -32.01
CA THR A 96 22.78 2.03 -30.67
C THR A 96 24.18 2.41 -30.16
N GLU A 97 25.19 1.55 -30.33
CA GLU A 97 26.58 1.88 -30.00
C GLU A 97 27.08 3.10 -30.81
N GLU A 98 26.78 3.14 -32.11
CA GLU A 98 27.16 4.27 -32.97
C GLU A 98 26.56 5.59 -32.49
N GLU A 99 25.26 5.61 -32.17
CA GLU A 99 24.56 6.79 -31.64
C GLU A 99 25.16 7.26 -30.30
N ILE A 100 25.46 6.33 -29.39
CA ILE A 100 26.08 6.64 -28.10
C ILE A 100 27.48 7.23 -28.30
N GLU A 101 28.31 6.61 -29.16
CA GLU A 101 29.69 7.08 -29.39
C GLU A 101 29.71 8.44 -30.08
N GLU A 102 28.78 8.74 -31.00
CA GLU A 102 28.60 10.09 -31.58
C GLU A 102 28.26 11.13 -30.50
N MET A 103 27.33 10.80 -29.58
CA MET A 103 26.95 11.69 -28.48
C MET A 103 28.11 11.93 -27.50
N LEU A 104 28.85 10.88 -27.14
CA LEU A 104 30.01 10.99 -26.26
C LEU A 104 31.16 11.78 -26.91
N LEU A 105 31.42 11.58 -28.21
CA LEU A 105 32.43 12.35 -28.96
C LEU A 105 32.06 13.84 -29.00
N ALA A 106 30.78 14.15 -29.10
CA ALA A 106 30.25 15.52 -29.00
C ALA A 106 30.21 16.06 -27.55
N LYS A 107 30.66 15.28 -26.55
CA LYS A 107 30.62 15.60 -25.12
C LYS A 107 29.21 15.88 -24.59
N LYS A 108 28.21 15.21 -25.16
CA LYS A 108 26.81 15.29 -24.75
C LYS A 108 26.50 14.24 -23.69
N GLN A 109 25.48 14.49 -22.87
CA GLN A 109 25.08 13.58 -21.80
C GLN A 109 24.47 12.30 -22.37
N VAL A 110 24.88 11.16 -21.83
CA VAL A 110 24.27 9.84 -22.11
C VAL A 110 23.86 9.18 -20.81
N PHE A 111 22.54 8.98 -20.62
CA PHE A 111 22.00 8.18 -19.53
C PHE A 111 22.06 6.69 -19.91
N MET A 112 22.99 5.96 -19.31
CA MET A 112 23.28 4.56 -19.65
C MET A 112 22.66 3.59 -18.65
N TYR A 113 21.84 2.66 -19.12
CA TYR A 113 21.16 1.66 -18.29
C TYR A 113 21.36 0.23 -18.83
N PHE A 114 21.59 -0.69 -17.90
CA PHE A 114 21.64 -2.13 -18.17
C PHE A 114 20.58 -2.85 -17.36
N LEU A 115 19.65 -3.53 -18.04
CA LEU A 115 18.58 -4.29 -17.40
C LEU A 115 19.09 -5.62 -16.85
N ASN A 116 18.66 -5.94 -15.64
CA ASN A 116 18.93 -7.19 -14.94
C ASN A 116 17.66 -8.07 -14.83
N SER A 117 16.66 -7.80 -15.67
CA SER A 117 15.39 -8.52 -15.69
C SER A 117 15.56 -9.97 -16.17
N PRO A 118 14.80 -10.93 -15.61
CA PRO A 118 14.91 -12.35 -15.94
C PRO A 118 14.52 -12.62 -17.39
N ILE A 119 15.27 -13.49 -18.08
CA ILE A 119 14.99 -13.96 -19.43
C ILE A 119 14.91 -15.48 -19.48
N ASN A 120 14.06 -16.00 -20.37
CA ASN A 120 14.05 -17.43 -20.66
C ASN A 120 15.36 -17.83 -21.36
N PRO A 121 16.12 -18.82 -20.88
CA PRO A 121 17.36 -19.27 -21.53
C PRO A 121 17.20 -19.65 -23.00
N SER A 122 16.00 -20.05 -23.43
CA SER A 122 15.70 -20.42 -24.82
C SER A 122 15.62 -19.22 -25.78
N GLU A 123 15.38 -18.02 -25.25
CA GLU A 123 15.26 -16.77 -26.01
C GLU A 123 16.58 -15.98 -26.02
N LEU A 124 17.53 -16.37 -25.18
CA LEU A 124 18.82 -15.72 -25.04
C LEU A 124 19.72 -16.02 -26.26
N ASN A 125 20.03 -14.99 -27.03
CA ASN A 125 21.11 -15.06 -28.00
C ASN A 125 22.45 -14.77 -27.30
N GLN A 126 23.23 -15.83 -27.06
CA GLN A 126 24.48 -15.73 -26.31
C GLN A 126 25.49 -14.76 -26.94
N ASP A 127 25.58 -14.70 -28.28
CA ASP A 127 26.53 -13.82 -28.97
C ASP A 127 26.15 -12.35 -28.82
N GLN A 128 24.85 -12.03 -28.85
CA GLN A 128 24.35 -10.67 -28.62
C GLN A 128 24.53 -10.26 -27.16
N TYR A 129 24.21 -11.15 -26.22
CA TYR A 129 24.35 -10.84 -24.80
C TYR A 129 25.82 -10.65 -24.41
N GLN A 130 26.72 -11.47 -24.97
CA GLN A 130 28.17 -11.31 -24.77
C GLN A 130 28.65 -9.93 -25.22
N LYS A 131 28.15 -9.41 -26.35
CA LYS A 131 28.47 -8.04 -26.80
C LYS A 131 27.94 -6.95 -25.86
N VAL A 132 26.76 -7.14 -25.27
CA VAL A 132 26.25 -6.22 -24.24
C VAL A 132 27.18 -6.19 -23.03
N LEU A 133 27.65 -7.35 -22.56
CA LEU A 133 28.59 -7.45 -21.44
C LEU A 133 29.93 -6.78 -21.78
N GLU A 134 30.48 -7.03 -22.97
CA GLU A 134 31.72 -6.40 -23.43
C GLU A 134 31.58 -4.88 -23.54
N PHE A 135 30.46 -4.39 -24.08
CA PHE A 135 30.18 -2.97 -24.16
C PHE A 135 30.03 -2.34 -22.77
N ARG A 136 29.35 -3.01 -21.84
CA ARG A 136 29.23 -2.58 -20.44
C ARG A 136 30.59 -2.45 -19.77
N GLU A 137 31.47 -3.43 -19.94
CA GLU A 137 32.84 -3.36 -19.40
C GLU A 137 33.63 -2.22 -20.03
N LYS A 138 33.58 -2.06 -21.37
CA LYS A 138 34.21 -0.96 -22.09
C LYS A 138 33.70 0.41 -21.64
N TYR A 139 32.42 0.51 -21.25
CA TYR A 139 31.81 1.78 -20.82
C TYR A 139 32.26 2.23 -19.43
N LYS A 140 32.73 1.32 -18.55
CA LYS A 140 33.23 1.67 -17.21
C LYS A 140 34.36 2.70 -17.24
N ASP A 141 35.20 2.65 -18.27
CA ASP A 141 36.31 3.59 -18.45
C ASP A 141 35.87 4.92 -19.08
N LYS A 142 34.62 5.00 -19.58
CA LYS A 142 34.06 6.16 -20.31
C LYS A 142 32.99 6.92 -19.53
N GLY A 143 32.34 6.28 -18.55
CA GLY A 143 31.26 6.93 -17.80
C GLY A 143 30.62 6.03 -16.74
N ILE A 144 29.56 6.58 -16.13
CA ILE A 144 28.76 5.91 -15.11
C ILE A 144 27.50 5.34 -15.79
N TYR A 145 27.14 4.10 -15.44
CA TYR A 145 25.88 3.48 -15.85
C TYR A 145 25.10 3.01 -14.62
N ALA A 146 23.80 2.83 -14.78
CA ALA A 146 22.93 2.25 -13.76
C ALA A 146 22.49 0.83 -14.14
N ILE A 147 22.27 0.00 -13.11
CA ILE A 147 21.67 -1.34 -13.25
C ILE A 147 20.24 -1.26 -12.77
N VAL A 148 19.34 -1.90 -13.49
CA VAL A 148 17.90 -1.76 -13.29
C VAL A 148 17.26 -3.14 -13.27
N ASP A 149 16.52 -3.46 -12.23
CA ASP A 149 15.98 -4.80 -12.04
C ASP A 149 14.64 -5.00 -12.78
N ASP A 150 13.77 -3.99 -12.76
CA ASP A 150 12.45 -4.03 -13.39
C ASP A 150 12.01 -2.65 -13.93
N LYS A 151 10.80 -2.60 -14.50
CA LYS A 151 10.21 -1.38 -15.10
C LYS A 151 9.96 -0.27 -14.07
N PHE A 152 9.57 -0.61 -12.84
CA PHE A 152 9.28 0.37 -11.80
C PHE A 152 10.58 1.00 -11.26
N ASP A 153 11.60 0.18 -11.05
CA ASP A 153 12.94 0.64 -10.71
C ASP A 153 13.53 1.53 -11.81
N PHE A 154 13.36 1.15 -13.10
CA PHE A 154 13.77 1.98 -14.22
C PHE A 154 13.14 3.37 -14.17
N GLN A 155 11.81 3.42 -14.03
CA GLN A 155 11.06 4.67 -14.02
C GLN A 155 11.53 5.58 -12.87
N ARG A 156 11.66 5.03 -11.66
CA ARG A 156 12.14 5.77 -10.48
C ARG A 156 13.55 6.33 -10.70
N GLN A 157 14.50 5.48 -11.14
CA GLN A 157 15.89 5.91 -11.35
C GLN A 157 16.00 6.93 -12.48
N PHE A 158 15.33 6.70 -13.61
CA PHE A 158 15.39 7.57 -14.77
C PHE A 158 14.75 8.93 -14.49
N THR A 159 13.57 8.99 -13.87
CA THR A 159 12.93 10.26 -13.48
C THR A 159 13.84 11.09 -12.57
N ASN A 160 14.50 10.46 -11.60
CA ASN A 160 15.46 11.13 -10.72
C ASN A 160 16.69 11.62 -11.50
N HIS A 161 17.35 10.77 -12.29
CA HIS A 161 18.55 11.15 -13.05
C HIS A 161 18.27 12.26 -14.07
N LEU A 162 17.13 12.18 -14.76
CA LEU A 162 16.64 13.21 -15.68
C LEU A 162 16.51 14.56 -14.97
N SER A 163 15.88 14.55 -13.79
CA SER A 163 15.70 15.73 -12.95
C SER A 163 17.04 16.32 -12.51
N LEU A 164 17.98 15.49 -12.03
CA LEU A 164 19.29 15.95 -11.58
C LEU A 164 20.09 16.64 -12.68
N TYR A 165 20.09 16.07 -13.89
CA TYR A 165 20.87 16.61 -14.99
C TYR A 165 20.28 17.91 -15.55
N PHE A 166 19.00 17.92 -15.93
CA PHE A 166 18.44 19.11 -16.57
C PHE A 166 18.30 20.30 -15.60
N LEU A 167 18.10 20.03 -14.30
CA LEU A 167 18.06 21.08 -13.29
C LEU A 167 19.47 21.61 -12.95
N SER A 168 20.52 20.78 -13.06
CA SER A 168 21.89 21.29 -12.91
C SER A 168 22.28 22.21 -14.06
N LEU A 169 21.85 21.91 -15.29
CA LEU A 169 22.08 22.79 -16.44
C LEU A 169 21.42 24.17 -16.26
N ILE A 170 20.21 24.22 -15.71
CA ILE A 170 19.54 25.49 -15.40
C ILE A 170 20.36 26.27 -14.36
N SER A 171 20.89 25.58 -13.36
CA SER A 171 21.72 26.19 -12.32
C SER A 171 23.05 26.74 -12.88
N GLU A 172 23.65 26.05 -13.85
CA GLU A 172 24.93 26.44 -14.47
C GLU A 172 24.80 27.61 -15.47
N VAL A 173 23.72 27.66 -16.26
CA VAL A 173 23.46 28.78 -17.20
C VAL A 173 23.09 30.08 -16.46
N GLY A 174 22.65 29.98 -15.20
CA GLY A 174 22.40 31.10 -14.29
C GLY A 174 23.65 31.81 -13.75
N HIS A 175 24.85 31.24 -13.90
CA HIS A 175 26.09 31.76 -13.29
C HIS A 175 26.70 33.04 -13.94
N SER A 176 25.99 33.73 -14.83
CA SER A 176 26.34 35.09 -15.25
C SER A 176 25.59 36.20 -14.49
N LYS A 177 24.76 35.85 -13.50
CA LYS A 177 24.30 36.76 -12.46
C LYS A 177 24.48 36.09 -11.10
N SER A 178 24.92 36.87 -10.12
CA SER A 178 24.94 36.51 -8.71
C SER A 178 23.50 36.18 -8.24
N GLU A 179 23.02 34.97 -8.50
CA GLU A 179 21.80 34.44 -7.89
C GLU A 179 22.16 33.73 -6.60
N THR A 180 21.57 34.19 -5.51
CA THR A 180 21.69 33.57 -4.20
C THR A 180 21.08 32.18 -4.26
N LEU A 181 21.88 31.16 -3.91
CA LEU A 181 21.39 29.80 -3.68
C LEU A 181 20.39 29.84 -2.53
N ASN A 182 19.11 29.63 -2.82
CA ASN A 182 18.05 29.67 -1.83
C ASN A 182 17.13 28.46 -1.98
N PRO A 183 16.86 27.72 -0.89
CA PRO A 183 15.78 26.75 -0.88
C PRO A 183 14.42 27.47 -0.96
N ILE A 184 13.45 26.84 -1.61
CA ILE A 184 12.07 27.36 -1.70
C ILE A 184 11.14 26.26 -1.22
N LEU A 185 10.77 26.30 0.05
CA LEU A 185 9.93 25.29 0.66
C LEU A 185 8.44 25.63 0.50
N LYS A 186 7.67 24.68 -0.04
CA LYS A 186 6.21 24.80 -0.17
C LYS A 186 5.51 23.50 0.20
N ILE A 187 4.36 23.60 0.84
CA ILE A 187 3.47 22.45 1.06
C ILE A 187 2.55 22.30 -0.15
N ARG A 188 2.39 21.07 -0.64
CA ARG A 188 1.58 20.74 -1.81
C ARG A 188 0.71 19.53 -1.54
N ASP A 189 -0.42 19.48 -2.25
CA ASP A 189 -1.28 18.30 -2.30
C ASP A 189 -0.55 17.14 -3.01
N LEU A 190 -0.61 15.94 -2.43
CA LEU A 190 0.12 14.78 -2.97
C LEU A 190 -0.44 14.32 -4.34
N ASN A 191 -1.74 14.45 -4.57
CA ASN A 191 -2.40 13.91 -5.76
C ASN A 191 -2.36 14.90 -6.93
N THR A 192 -2.60 16.19 -6.65
CA THR A 192 -2.74 17.24 -7.65
C THR A 192 -1.49 18.10 -7.82
N PHE A 193 -0.50 17.97 -6.92
CA PHE A 193 0.70 18.80 -6.88
C PHE A 193 0.40 20.31 -6.76
N SER A 194 -0.83 20.66 -6.38
CA SER A 194 -1.29 22.03 -6.23
C SER A 194 -0.72 22.66 -4.97
N GLU A 195 -0.34 23.93 -5.07
CA GLU A 195 0.08 24.77 -3.95
C GLU A 195 -1.09 25.57 -3.36
N GLU A 196 -2.14 25.78 -4.16
CA GLU A 196 -3.24 26.68 -3.81
C GLU A 196 -4.39 25.95 -3.11
N TYR A 197 -4.63 24.69 -3.49
CA TYR A 197 -5.73 23.90 -2.97
C TYR A 197 -5.35 22.44 -2.74
N CYS A 198 -5.97 21.82 -1.75
CA CYS A 198 -5.85 20.39 -1.49
C CYS A 198 -7.20 19.68 -1.64
N SER A 199 -7.12 18.42 -2.03
CA SER A 199 -8.29 17.56 -2.22
C SER A 199 -8.52 16.69 -1.00
N ILE A 200 -9.77 16.57 -0.59
CA ILE A 200 -10.18 15.57 0.40
C ILE A 200 -10.40 14.25 -0.33
N ASN A 201 -9.78 13.21 0.20
CA ASN A 201 -9.96 11.83 -0.24
C ASN A 201 -10.88 11.12 0.75
N MET A 202 -11.67 10.18 0.22
CA MET A 202 -12.48 9.24 0.98
C MET A 202 -11.98 7.83 0.69
N ASN A 203 -12.12 6.94 1.66
CA ASN A 203 -11.83 5.53 1.45
C ASN A 203 -13.10 4.81 0.94
N HIS A 204 -12.92 3.75 0.18
CA HIS A 204 -13.99 2.91 -0.37
C HIS A 204 -13.74 1.42 -0.02
N LEU A 205 -13.38 1.15 1.22
CA LEU A 205 -13.00 -0.17 1.72
C LEU A 205 -14.18 -1.15 1.70
N LEU A 206 -15.40 -0.67 1.92
CA LEU A 206 -16.61 -1.50 1.81
C LEU A 206 -16.85 -2.02 0.39
N GLU A 207 -16.36 -1.31 -0.62
CA GLU A 207 -16.48 -1.69 -2.04
C GLU A 207 -15.33 -2.59 -2.50
N SER A 208 -14.37 -2.88 -1.62
CA SER A 208 -13.21 -3.71 -1.95
C SER A 208 -13.58 -5.15 -2.31
N GLU A 209 -12.78 -5.76 -3.19
CA GLU A 209 -12.90 -7.18 -3.52
C GLU A 209 -12.78 -8.08 -2.27
N PHE A 210 -12.03 -7.64 -1.25
CA PHE A 210 -11.89 -8.35 0.00
C PHE A 210 -13.24 -8.58 0.71
N ILE A 211 -14.04 -7.51 0.87
CA ILE A 211 -15.36 -7.60 1.51
C ILE A 211 -16.33 -8.41 0.65
N LYS A 212 -16.31 -8.21 -0.67
CA LYS A 212 -17.14 -8.97 -1.60
C LYS A 212 -16.84 -10.47 -1.53
N ASN A 213 -15.56 -10.85 -1.57
CA ASN A 213 -15.14 -12.25 -1.48
C ASN A 213 -15.51 -12.90 -0.14
N GLN A 214 -15.44 -12.17 0.97
CA GLN A 214 -15.90 -12.68 2.27
C GLN A 214 -17.41 -12.93 2.28
N LYS A 215 -18.19 -11.98 1.73
CA LYS A 215 -19.63 -12.12 1.60
C LYS A 215 -19.99 -13.35 0.78
N ASP A 216 -19.37 -13.52 -0.39
CA ASP A 216 -19.66 -14.64 -1.30
C ASP A 216 -19.38 -16.01 -0.65
N LYS A 217 -18.27 -16.13 0.11
CA LYS A 217 -17.96 -17.34 0.90
C LYS A 217 -19.00 -17.65 1.97
N ILE A 218 -19.56 -16.62 2.61
CA ILE A 218 -20.64 -16.81 3.60
C ILE A 218 -21.89 -17.33 2.90
N ILE A 219 -22.24 -16.78 1.73
CA ILE A 219 -23.40 -17.22 0.94
C ILE A 219 -23.24 -18.69 0.54
N GLU A 220 -22.08 -19.08 0.00
CA GLU A 220 -21.76 -20.47 -0.36
C GLU A 220 -21.85 -21.41 0.85
N SER A 221 -21.42 -20.95 2.03
CA SER A 221 -21.53 -21.71 3.28
C SER A 221 -22.98 -21.93 3.70
N ILE A 222 -23.86 -20.93 3.52
CA ILE A 222 -25.30 -21.06 3.79
C ILE A 222 -25.94 -22.05 2.80
N GLU A 223 -25.63 -21.95 1.51
CA GLU A 223 -26.13 -22.87 0.48
C GLU A 223 -25.71 -24.32 0.75
N THR A 224 -24.45 -24.52 1.15
CA THR A 224 -23.94 -25.85 1.54
C THR A 224 -24.72 -26.41 2.74
N LEU A 225 -25.03 -25.57 3.73
CA LEU A 225 -25.77 -25.98 4.92
C LEU A 225 -27.27 -26.21 4.67
N ASN A 226 -27.88 -25.49 3.73
CA ASN A 226 -29.23 -25.75 3.24
C ASN A 226 -29.30 -27.15 2.59
N ASN A 227 -28.33 -27.50 1.74
CA ASN A 227 -28.31 -28.79 1.05
C ASN A 227 -27.91 -29.98 1.93
N PHE A 228 -27.23 -29.76 3.06
CA PHE A 228 -26.70 -30.80 3.94
C PHE A 228 -27.65 -31.17 5.10
N ILE A 229 -28.86 -31.64 4.82
CA ILE A 229 -29.90 -31.88 5.84
C ILE A 229 -29.68 -33.21 6.57
N LEU A 230 -29.73 -33.17 7.90
CA LEU A 230 -29.72 -34.38 8.75
C LEU A 230 -31.15 -34.89 9.02
N PRO A 231 -31.33 -36.20 9.28
CA PRO A 231 -32.62 -36.74 9.72
C PRO A 231 -33.09 -36.07 11.02
N GLU A 232 -34.41 -35.94 11.18
CA GLU A 232 -35.02 -35.38 12.39
C GLU A 232 -34.76 -36.29 13.59
N ARG A 233 -34.65 -35.69 14.79
CA ARG A 233 -34.39 -36.39 16.05
C ARG A 233 -35.35 -37.57 16.19
N SER A 234 -34.79 -38.77 16.31
CA SER A 234 -35.56 -39.95 16.70
C SER A 234 -36.13 -39.69 18.10
N LYS A 235 -37.47 -39.68 18.25
CA LYS A 235 -38.09 -39.71 19.58
C LYS A 235 -37.61 -41.01 20.26
N ASP A 236 -36.73 -40.89 21.25
CA ASP A 236 -36.35 -42.03 22.08
C ASP A 236 -37.63 -42.62 22.70
N ILE A 237 -37.95 -43.85 22.27
CA ILE A 237 -38.87 -44.72 22.99
C ILE A 237 -38.12 -45.16 24.24
N SER A 238 -38.10 -44.33 25.27
CA SER A 238 -37.74 -44.73 26.63
C SER A 238 -38.87 -44.34 27.58
N SER A 239 -40.06 -44.82 27.25
CA SER A 239 -41.14 -45.04 28.21
C SER A 239 -41.53 -46.53 28.22
N GLU A 240 -40.53 -47.41 28.15
CA GLU A 240 -40.75 -48.76 28.68
C GLU A 240 -40.77 -48.65 30.20
N LYS A 241 -42.00 -48.72 30.74
CA LYS A 241 -42.30 -48.99 32.13
C LYS A 241 -41.53 -50.26 32.56
N TYR A 242 -40.32 -50.09 33.07
CA TYR A 242 -39.74 -51.10 33.93
C TYR A 242 -40.49 -51.09 35.26
N ASN A 243 -40.95 -52.27 35.65
CA ASN A 243 -41.83 -52.52 36.78
C ASN A 243 -41.14 -52.04 38.07
N PHE A 244 -41.69 -50.99 38.65
CA PHE A 244 -41.13 -50.25 39.78
C PHE A 244 -41.45 -50.98 41.08
N ASN A 245 -40.83 -52.12 41.37
CA ASN A 245 -41.06 -52.80 42.66
C ASN A 245 -39.89 -53.61 43.24
N GLU A 246 -38.67 -53.53 42.71
CA GLU A 246 -37.58 -54.38 43.25
C GLU A 246 -36.20 -53.73 43.43
N LEU A 247 -36.09 -52.39 43.49
CA LEU A 247 -34.78 -51.73 43.58
C LEU A 247 -34.73 -50.52 44.51
N THR A 248 -35.19 -50.66 45.75
CA THR A 248 -35.07 -49.62 46.78
C THR A 248 -33.64 -49.45 47.33
N ASN A 249 -32.70 -50.33 46.99
CA ASN A 249 -31.28 -50.22 47.36
C ASN A 249 -30.34 -49.75 46.23
N ILE A 250 -30.78 -49.73 44.96
CA ILE A 250 -29.98 -49.19 43.84
C ILE A 250 -30.18 -47.68 43.68
N ALA A 251 -31.32 -47.13 44.10
CA ALA A 251 -31.61 -45.69 43.97
C ALA A 251 -30.59 -44.80 44.69
N LYS A 252 -30.10 -45.20 45.87
CA LYS A 252 -29.09 -44.44 46.62
C LYS A 252 -27.69 -44.50 46.00
N SER A 253 -27.37 -45.60 45.31
CA SER A 253 -26.14 -45.75 44.53
C SER A 253 -26.22 -45.00 43.21
N TYR A 254 -27.38 -44.98 42.55
CA TYR A 254 -27.62 -44.22 41.32
C TYR A 254 -27.62 -42.71 41.54
N GLU A 255 -28.12 -42.24 42.68
CA GLU A 255 -28.09 -40.80 43.04
C GLU A 255 -26.66 -40.32 43.37
N GLN A 256 -25.76 -41.22 43.77
CA GLN A 256 -24.33 -40.92 43.94
C GLN A 256 -23.54 -41.12 42.63
N ILE A 257 -23.89 -42.07 41.77
CA ILE A 257 -23.23 -42.31 40.48
C ILE A 257 -23.67 -41.29 39.41
N SER A 258 -24.91 -40.79 39.46
CA SER A 258 -25.38 -39.69 38.61
C SER A 258 -24.72 -38.34 38.95
N LYS A 259 -24.20 -38.19 40.18
CA LYS A 259 -23.33 -37.06 40.56
C LYS A 259 -21.87 -37.23 40.10
N LEU A 260 -21.49 -38.40 39.57
CA LEU A 260 -20.17 -38.64 38.95
C LEU A 260 -20.23 -38.72 37.41
N SER A 261 -21.40 -38.90 36.82
CA SER A 261 -21.60 -38.95 35.37
C SER A 261 -21.96 -37.56 34.86
N GLY A 262 -21.13 -36.96 34.01
CA GLY A 262 -21.41 -35.65 33.41
C GLY A 262 -22.77 -35.58 32.73
N MET A 263 -23.32 -34.37 32.62
CA MET A 263 -24.60 -34.12 31.94
C MET A 263 -24.44 -34.39 30.44
N ASN A 264 -25.31 -35.24 29.90
CA ASN A 264 -25.41 -35.54 28.48
C ASN A 264 -26.65 -34.84 27.91
N ASP A 265 -26.50 -33.57 27.60
CA ASP A 265 -27.57 -32.79 27.02
C ASP A 265 -27.47 -32.79 25.50
N TYR A 266 -28.62 -32.85 24.86
CA TYR A 266 -28.69 -32.64 23.43
C TYR A 266 -28.29 -31.20 23.08
N ILE A 267 -27.55 -31.04 22.00
CA ILE A 267 -27.06 -29.72 21.58
C ILE A 267 -28.17 -28.99 20.85
N GLU A 268 -28.50 -27.81 21.35
CA GLU A 268 -29.31 -26.82 20.66
C GLU A 268 -28.42 -25.71 20.12
N ILE A 269 -28.76 -25.17 18.96
CA ILE A 269 -28.04 -24.03 18.39
C ILE A 269 -28.40 -22.80 19.22
N SER A 270 -27.38 -22.06 19.65
CA SER A 270 -27.58 -20.82 20.42
C SER A 270 -28.47 -19.83 19.67
N ASP A 271 -29.44 -19.25 20.37
CA ASP A 271 -30.31 -18.18 19.84
C ASP A 271 -29.52 -17.01 19.24
N VAL A 272 -28.32 -16.74 19.76
CA VAL A 272 -27.40 -15.72 19.25
C VAL A 272 -26.95 -16.06 17.83
N TRP A 273 -26.63 -17.33 17.55
CA TRP A 273 -26.21 -17.76 16.21
C TRP A 273 -27.38 -17.63 15.23
N ILE A 274 -28.55 -18.12 15.65
CA ILE A 274 -29.78 -18.07 14.86
C ILE A 274 -30.09 -16.62 14.47
N LYS A 275 -30.06 -15.70 15.44
CA LYS A 275 -30.31 -14.27 15.20
C LYS A 275 -29.31 -13.68 14.19
N VAL A 276 -28.00 -13.86 14.43
CA VAL A 276 -26.95 -13.25 13.59
C VAL A 276 -26.99 -13.77 12.15
N ILE A 277 -27.19 -15.08 11.97
CA ILE A 277 -27.29 -15.70 10.65
C ILE A 277 -28.58 -15.25 9.93
N ASN A 278 -29.72 -15.21 10.63
CA ASN A 278 -30.98 -14.75 10.05
C ASN A 278 -30.94 -13.27 9.65
N GLU A 279 -30.32 -12.41 10.46
CA GLU A 279 -30.12 -10.99 10.13
C GLU A 279 -29.28 -10.83 8.86
N PHE A 280 -28.19 -11.59 8.73
CA PHE A 280 -27.37 -11.61 7.51
C PHE A 280 -28.16 -12.10 6.29
N ALA A 281 -28.87 -13.22 6.42
CA ALA A 281 -29.65 -13.79 5.32
C ALA A 281 -30.76 -12.84 4.86
N LYS A 282 -31.48 -12.21 5.80
CA LYS A 282 -32.51 -11.21 5.50
C LYS A 282 -31.93 -10.00 4.77
N LYS A 283 -30.79 -9.46 5.23
CA LYS A 283 -30.11 -8.32 4.59
C LYS A 283 -29.71 -8.64 3.14
N ASN A 284 -29.38 -9.90 2.85
CA ASN A 284 -28.91 -10.34 1.54
C ASN A 284 -29.96 -11.10 0.71
N GLN A 285 -31.23 -11.14 1.15
CA GLN A 285 -32.35 -11.82 0.47
C GLN A 285 -32.11 -13.32 0.23
N ILE A 286 -31.46 -14.00 1.18
CA ILE A 286 -31.16 -15.43 1.14
C ILE A 286 -32.24 -16.19 1.92
N ASN A 287 -32.74 -17.28 1.34
CA ASN A 287 -33.71 -18.14 2.02
C ASN A 287 -33.00 -19.17 2.92
N ILE A 288 -33.44 -19.29 4.17
CA ILE A 288 -32.97 -20.30 5.12
C ILE A 288 -34.06 -21.37 5.24
N GLU A 289 -33.72 -22.63 4.99
CA GLU A 289 -34.67 -23.73 5.07
C GLU A 289 -35.08 -24.05 6.52
N GLU A 290 -36.30 -24.58 6.72
CA GLU A 290 -36.80 -24.93 8.06
C GLU A 290 -35.89 -25.92 8.81
N LYS A 291 -35.24 -26.84 8.06
CA LYS A 291 -34.34 -27.86 8.61
C LYS A 291 -32.89 -27.38 8.77
N PHE A 292 -32.61 -26.11 8.48
CA PHE A 292 -31.26 -25.54 8.56
C PHE A 292 -30.64 -25.69 9.96
N TRP A 293 -31.44 -25.59 11.01
CA TRP A 293 -30.97 -25.66 12.39
C TRP A 293 -30.83 -27.08 12.94
N ASN A 294 -31.25 -28.10 12.20
CA ASN A 294 -31.24 -29.48 12.68
C ASN A 294 -29.81 -30.03 12.75
N VAL A 295 -29.34 -30.36 13.96
CA VAL A 295 -28.04 -31.01 14.21
C VAL A 295 -28.16 -32.48 14.61
N GLY A 296 -29.34 -33.07 14.42
CA GLY A 296 -29.62 -34.48 14.71
C GLY A 296 -29.62 -34.79 16.21
N ASN A 297 -28.97 -35.90 16.56
CA ASN A 297 -28.89 -36.44 17.92
C ASN A 297 -27.59 -36.07 18.63
N LEU A 298 -26.87 -35.05 18.16
CA LEU A 298 -25.60 -34.61 18.74
C LEU A 298 -25.78 -34.22 20.22
N LYS A 299 -24.95 -34.80 21.09
CA LYS A 299 -24.92 -34.54 22.54
C LYS A 299 -23.60 -33.91 22.94
N SER A 300 -23.63 -32.98 23.89
CA SER A 300 -22.43 -32.46 24.53
C SER A 300 -22.23 -33.13 25.88
N TYR A 301 -20.98 -33.46 26.19
CA TYR A 301 -20.57 -33.92 27.51
C TYR A 301 -19.67 -32.87 28.16
N SER A 302 -20.08 -32.44 29.35
CA SER A 302 -19.28 -31.61 30.25
C SER A 302 -18.83 -32.46 31.45
N PRO A 303 -17.52 -32.71 31.61
CA PRO A 303 -17.02 -33.37 32.81
C PRO A 303 -17.22 -32.45 34.03
N GLN A 304 -17.79 -32.96 35.13
CA GLN A 304 -17.98 -32.17 36.37
C GLN A 304 -16.68 -31.94 37.16
N LEU A 305 -15.56 -32.59 36.79
CA LEU A 305 -14.27 -32.48 37.48
C LEU A 305 -13.22 -31.85 36.56
N GLN A 306 -12.72 -30.66 36.93
CA GLN A 306 -11.59 -30.03 36.25
C GLN A 306 -10.28 -30.73 36.66
N LEU A 307 -9.61 -31.38 35.70
CA LEU A 307 -8.29 -31.97 35.91
C LEU A 307 -7.21 -30.89 35.72
N PRO A 308 -6.19 -30.78 36.61
CA PRO A 308 -5.24 -29.68 36.62
C PRO A 308 -4.27 -29.62 35.42
N PHE A 309 -4.32 -30.60 34.51
CA PHE A 309 -3.42 -30.71 33.34
C PHE A 309 -4.07 -31.31 32.08
N GLY A 310 -5.42 -31.37 32.02
CA GLY A 310 -6.15 -31.89 30.86
C GLY A 310 -7.05 -30.83 30.23
N SER A 311 -7.14 -30.79 28.90
CA SER A 311 -8.06 -29.89 28.19
C SER A 311 -9.50 -30.20 28.58
N SER A 312 -10.08 -29.41 29.47
CA SER A 312 -11.47 -29.48 29.93
C SER A 312 -12.43 -28.90 28.88
N GLY A 313 -12.25 -29.29 27.62
CA GLY A 313 -13.12 -28.89 26.52
C GLY A 313 -14.42 -29.69 26.48
N LEU A 314 -15.51 -29.04 26.08
CA LEU A 314 -16.75 -29.72 25.71
C LEU A 314 -16.46 -30.81 24.66
N SER A 315 -16.83 -32.05 24.95
CA SER A 315 -16.70 -33.15 24.00
C SER A 315 -18.05 -33.45 23.37
N TYR A 316 -18.05 -33.71 22.06
CA TYR A 316 -19.26 -33.92 21.28
C TYR A 316 -19.43 -35.40 20.93
N TYR A 317 -20.60 -35.96 21.25
CA TYR A 317 -20.97 -37.36 20.99
C TYR A 317 -22.08 -37.43 19.94
N GLY A 318 -21.82 -38.11 18.84
CA GLY A 318 -22.70 -38.24 17.67
C GLY A 318 -21.94 -38.79 16.46
N THR A 319 -22.63 -38.94 15.34
CA THR A 319 -22.06 -39.31 14.05
C THR A 319 -21.08 -38.25 13.53
N ASP A 320 -20.20 -38.62 12.61
CA ASP A 320 -19.25 -37.68 12.01
C ASP A 320 -19.97 -36.58 11.20
N GLU A 321 -21.11 -36.92 10.60
CA GLU A 321 -21.97 -35.96 9.87
C GLU A 321 -22.60 -34.93 10.81
N GLU A 322 -23.10 -35.35 11.98
CA GLU A 322 -23.64 -34.45 13.01
C GLU A 322 -22.58 -33.49 13.54
N LYS A 323 -21.38 -34.00 13.87
CA LYS A 323 -20.24 -33.18 14.29
C LYS A 323 -19.81 -32.20 13.21
N LYS A 324 -19.75 -32.66 11.94
CA LYS A 324 -19.41 -31.84 10.79
C LYS A 324 -20.43 -30.71 10.59
N ARG A 325 -21.73 -31.00 10.68
CA ARG A 325 -22.79 -29.98 10.55
C ARG A 325 -22.67 -28.90 11.61
N TYR A 326 -22.53 -29.30 12.87
CA TYR A 326 -22.40 -28.36 13.98
C TYR A 326 -21.13 -27.49 13.83
N SER A 327 -20.01 -28.10 13.40
CA SER A 327 -18.77 -27.36 13.10
C SER A 327 -18.98 -26.34 11.98
N LEU A 328 -19.68 -26.70 10.90
CA LEU A 328 -19.99 -25.79 9.80
C LEU A 328 -20.89 -24.63 10.24
N LEU A 329 -21.92 -24.89 11.04
CA LEU A 329 -22.77 -23.83 11.63
C LEU A 329 -21.97 -22.88 12.53
N LYS A 330 -21.08 -23.42 13.35
CA LYS A 330 -20.17 -22.62 14.19
C LYS A 330 -19.25 -21.74 13.35
N LYS A 331 -18.64 -22.31 12.30
CA LYS A 331 -17.78 -21.57 11.37
C LYS A 331 -18.55 -20.48 10.66
N LEU A 332 -19.75 -20.77 10.14
CA LEU A 332 -20.62 -19.79 9.50
C LEU A 332 -20.92 -18.60 10.43
N TYR A 333 -21.32 -18.89 11.67
CA TYR A 333 -21.57 -17.85 12.68
C TYR A 333 -20.34 -16.97 12.90
N LEU A 334 -19.16 -17.56 13.11
CA LEU A 334 -17.92 -16.82 13.32
C LEU A 334 -17.54 -15.98 12.09
N SER A 335 -17.71 -16.53 10.89
CA SER A 335 -17.46 -15.81 9.63
C SER A 335 -18.38 -14.61 9.46
N ILE A 336 -19.68 -14.74 9.77
CA ILE A 336 -20.63 -13.61 9.72
C ILE A 336 -20.28 -12.56 10.77
N LYS A 337 -19.92 -12.98 12.00
CA LYS A 337 -19.50 -12.04 13.05
C LYS A 337 -18.28 -11.23 12.61
N LYS A 338 -17.25 -11.91 12.09
CA LYS A 338 -16.04 -11.28 11.54
C LYS A 338 -16.36 -10.33 10.39
N TYR A 339 -17.20 -10.76 9.45
CA TYR A 339 -17.67 -9.93 8.33
C TYR A 339 -18.39 -8.67 8.82
N ASN A 340 -19.29 -8.79 9.81
CA ASN A 340 -20.00 -7.64 10.36
C ASN A 340 -19.04 -6.65 11.04
N GLU A 341 -18.06 -7.14 11.80
CA GLU A 341 -17.02 -6.30 12.41
C GLU A 341 -16.17 -5.56 11.37
N TYR A 342 -15.81 -6.23 10.25
CA TYR A 342 -15.16 -5.55 9.13
C TYR A 342 -16.03 -4.45 8.54
N ASN A 343 -17.32 -4.72 8.30
CA ASN A 343 -18.23 -3.73 7.71
C ASN A 343 -18.43 -2.52 8.63
N GLU A 344 -18.49 -2.74 9.95
CA GLU A 344 -18.60 -1.66 10.93
C GLU A 344 -17.33 -0.80 10.93
N TYR A 345 -16.16 -1.42 11.04
CA TYR A 345 -14.89 -0.71 11.11
C TYR A 345 -14.55 -0.01 9.79
N PHE A 346 -14.66 -0.70 8.65
CA PHE A 346 -14.42 -0.11 7.33
C PHE A 346 -15.45 0.96 7.00
N GLY A 347 -16.72 0.76 7.39
CA GLY A 347 -17.74 1.80 7.25
C GLY A 347 -17.41 3.05 8.05
N TYR A 348 -16.79 2.93 9.23
CA TYR A 348 -16.28 4.10 9.95
C TYR A 348 -15.14 4.77 9.18
N ILE A 349 -14.13 4.01 8.76
CA ILE A 349 -12.93 4.54 8.07
C ILE A 349 -13.25 5.16 6.70
N ASP A 350 -14.23 4.62 5.97
CA ASP A 350 -14.72 5.17 4.69
C ASP A 350 -15.35 6.55 4.87
N ASN A 351 -15.93 6.83 6.04
CA ASN A 351 -16.48 8.14 6.37
C ASN A 351 -15.45 9.13 6.92
N VAL A 352 -14.22 8.69 7.21
CA VAL A 352 -13.15 9.58 7.64
C VAL A 352 -12.60 10.32 6.44
N LYS A 353 -12.69 11.65 6.49
CA LYS A 353 -12.15 12.54 5.47
C LYS A 353 -10.66 12.67 5.66
N VAL A 354 -9.88 12.36 4.62
CA VAL A 354 -8.42 12.34 4.71
C VAL A 354 -7.77 13.27 3.69
N MET A 355 -6.63 13.82 4.06
CA MET A 355 -5.80 14.65 3.19
C MET A 355 -4.37 14.13 3.17
N LYS A 356 -3.75 14.12 2.00
CA LYS A 356 -2.35 13.71 1.80
C LYS A 356 -1.53 14.90 1.35
N LEU A 357 -0.56 15.29 2.17
CA LEU A 357 0.29 16.45 1.93
C LEU A 357 1.75 16.02 1.78
N MET A 358 2.50 16.84 1.07
CA MET A 358 3.95 16.75 0.95
C MET A 358 4.57 18.14 1.08
N ILE A 359 5.83 18.20 1.49
CA ILE A 359 6.66 19.38 1.36
C ILE A 359 7.58 19.23 0.15
N SER A 360 7.79 20.30 -0.58
CA SER A 360 8.64 20.33 -1.75
C SER A 360 9.62 21.47 -1.67
N ASN A 361 10.88 21.18 -1.97
CA ASN A 361 11.89 22.19 -2.18
C ASN A 361 11.97 22.50 -3.68
N LEU A 362 11.41 23.63 -4.10
CA LEU A 362 11.40 24.12 -5.48
C LEU A 362 12.58 25.06 -5.76
N GLY A 363 13.48 25.23 -4.79
CA GLY A 363 14.66 26.08 -4.91
C GLY A 363 15.81 25.36 -5.61
N ASN A 364 16.92 26.08 -5.72
CA ASN A 364 18.18 25.61 -6.31
C ASN A 364 19.22 25.18 -5.25
N ALA A 365 18.86 25.21 -3.97
CA ALA A 365 19.69 24.79 -2.84
C ALA A 365 18.95 23.77 -1.97
N PHE A 366 19.69 22.85 -1.35
CA PHE A 366 19.12 21.95 -0.34
C PHE A 366 18.75 22.72 0.93
N ASP A 367 17.95 22.12 1.79
CA ASP A 367 17.68 22.65 3.13
C ASP A 367 17.79 21.55 4.18
N GLU A 368 17.99 21.96 5.42
CA GLU A 368 18.20 21.11 6.59
C GLU A 368 17.40 21.64 7.79
N ASP A 369 17.15 20.76 8.75
CA ASP A 369 16.46 21.07 10.01
C ASP A 369 15.17 21.87 9.78
N ILE A 370 14.31 21.33 8.92
CA ILE A 370 13.06 21.95 8.50
C ILE A 370 11.97 21.58 9.51
N ASP A 371 11.48 22.55 10.27
CA ASP A 371 10.32 22.39 11.15
C ASP A 371 9.06 22.87 10.44
N ILE A 372 8.03 22.01 10.43
CA ILE A 372 6.72 22.31 9.87
C ILE A 372 5.71 22.36 11.00
N LYS A 373 4.97 23.46 11.08
CA LYS A 373 3.88 23.67 12.03
C LYS A 373 2.59 23.93 11.29
N LEU A 374 1.61 23.05 11.47
CA LEU A 374 0.25 23.22 10.96
C LEU A 374 -0.64 23.77 12.07
N ILE A 375 -1.49 24.73 11.73
CA ILE A 375 -2.43 25.40 12.62
C ILE A 375 -3.83 25.16 12.03
N ILE A 376 -4.59 24.31 12.71
CA ILE A 376 -5.90 23.84 12.27
C ILE A 376 -6.96 24.40 13.24
N PRO A 377 -8.12 24.88 12.75
CA PRO A 377 -9.20 25.31 13.63
C PRO A 377 -9.59 24.22 14.63
N LYS A 378 -9.83 24.62 15.88
CA LYS A 378 -10.07 23.68 16.98
C LYS A 378 -11.24 22.75 16.72
N GLY A 379 -11.02 21.45 16.93
CA GLY A 379 -12.05 20.41 16.82
C GLY A 379 -12.30 19.91 15.39
N TYR A 380 -11.52 20.38 14.41
CA TYR A 380 -11.63 19.92 13.02
C TYR A 380 -10.80 18.66 12.77
N ILE A 381 -9.62 18.54 13.39
CA ILE A 381 -8.76 17.37 13.23
C ILE A 381 -9.33 16.16 14.00
N LEU A 382 -9.30 15.00 13.37
CA LEU A 382 -9.53 13.70 14.01
C LEU A 382 -8.18 13.14 14.47
N LYS A 383 -8.01 13.00 15.79
CA LYS A 383 -6.78 12.42 16.35
C LYS A 383 -6.81 10.91 16.16
N HIS A 384 -5.64 10.31 15.95
CA HIS A 384 -5.52 8.85 15.86
C HIS A 384 -5.97 8.15 17.13
N LYS A 385 -5.84 8.80 18.29
CA LYS A 385 -6.35 8.31 19.59
C LYS A 385 -7.88 8.29 19.70
N ASP A 386 -8.57 9.04 18.85
CA ASP A 386 -10.04 9.08 18.79
C ASP A 386 -10.60 8.02 17.82
N LEU A 387 -9.73 7.29 17.09
CA LEU A 387 -10.17 6.22 16.20
C LEU A 387 -10.73 5.04 17.01
N PRO A 388 -11.81 4.40 16.54
CA PRO A 388 -12.34 3.20 17.20
C PRO A 388 -11.33 2.06 17.10
N TYR A 389 -11.40 1.14 18.06
CA TYR A 389 -10.70 -0.13 17.94
C TYR A 389 -11.43 -1.03 16.94
N PRO A 390 -10.71 -1.76 16.08
CA PRO A 390 -11.32 -2.83 15.31
C PRO A 390 -11.90 -3.90 16.25
N GLY A 391 -12.93 -4.60 15.77
CA GLY A 391 -13.56 -5.67 16.53
C GLY A 391 -12.59 -6.79 16.94
N ILE A 392 -12.95 -7.50 18.00
CA ILE A 392 -12.13 -8.56 18.59
C ILE A 392 -11.76 -9.67 17.62
N ASN A 393 -12.58 -9.93 16.59
CA ASN A 393 -12.35 -10.98 15.61
C ASN A 393 -11.59 -10.50 14.37
N ILE A 394 -11.24 -9.21 14.27
CA ILE A 394 -10.58 -8.62 13.10
C ILE A 394 -9.29 -7.86 13.42
N ILE A 395 -9.09 -7.39 14.66
CA ILE A 395 -7.95 -6.53 15.01
C ILE A 395 -6.61 -7.24 14.74
N GLU A 396 -6.50 -8.51 15.10
CA GLU A 396 -5.31 -9.31 14.86
C GLU A 396 -5.02 -9.43 13.36
N ASP A 397 -6.03 -9.77 12.55
CA ASP A 397 -5.85 -9.89 11.10
C ASP A 397 -5.41 -8.57 10.46
N LEU A 398 -5.99 -7.44 10.89
CA LEU A 398 -5.65 -6.12 10.35
C LEU A 398 -4.21 -5.73 10.70
N LEU A 399 -3.75 -6.05 11.91
CA LEU A 399 -2.37 -5.87 12.34
C LEU A 399 -1.41 -6.79 11.56
N ASP A 400 -1.80 -8.04 11.31
CA ASP A 400 -1.04 -9.02 10.53
C ASP A 400 -0.90 -8.65 9.06
N MET A 401 -1.94 -8.09 8.47
CA MET A 401 -1.94 -7.61 7.09
C MET A 401 -1.23 -6.27 6.90
N LYS A 402 -0.71 -5.65 7.98
CA LYS A 402 -0.17 -4.27 7.97
C LYS A 402 -1.14 -3.25 7.35
N PHE A 403 -2.44 -3.46 7.58
CA PHE A 403 -3.49 -2.66 6.97
C PHE A 403 -3.39 -1.17 7.34
N PHE A 404 -3.04 -0.88 8.58
CA PHE A 404 -2.95 0.49 9.09
C PHE A 404 -1.78 1.28 8.48
N ASP A 405 -0.64 0.62 8.24
CA ASP A 405 0.48 1.24 7.49
C ASP A 405 0.02 1.59 6.06
N PHE A 406 -0.74 0.71 5.42
CA PHE A 406 -1.25 0.93 4.07
C PHE A 406 -2.24 2.10 3.99
N ILE A 407 -3.15 2.24 4.96
CA ILE A 407 -4.18 3.29 4.94
C ILE A 407 -3.65 4.64 5.45
N PHE A 408 -2.88 4.64 6.54
CA PHE A 408 -2.53 5.87 7.24
C PHE A 408 -1.16 6.44 6.85
N SER A 409 -0.22 5.63 6.34
CA SER A 409 1.06 6.14 5.86
C SER A 409 1.00 6.60 4.41
N ILE A 410 1.84 7.57 4.06
CA ILE A 410 2.03 8.00 2.67
C ILE A 410 3.20 7.20 2.09
N GLN A 411 2.94 6.44 1.02
CA GLN A 411 3.94 5.60 0.36
C GLN A 411 4.84 6.43 -0.55
N GLU A 412 6.08 5.96 -0.73
CA GLU A 412 7.03 6.55 -1.68
C GLU A 412 6.56 6.39 -3.13
N SER A 413 6.84 7.38 -3.96
CA SER A 413 6.66 7.34 -5.41
C SER A 413 7.92 7.80 -6.13
N ASP A 414 7.90 7.75 -7.46
CA ASP A 414 8.94 8.31 -8.32
C ASP A 414 9.13 9.83 -8.18
N THR A 415 8.18 10.52 -7.56
CA THR A 415 8.12 11.98 -7.42
C THR A 415 8.19 12.46 -5.97
N VAL A 416 7.93 11.59 -5.00
CA VAL A 416 7.81 11.93 -3.58
C VAL A 416 8.49 10.87 -2.72
N ASN A 417 9.50 11.29 -1.97
CA ASN A 417 10.18 10.43 -1.02
C ASN A 417 9.29 10.18 0.21
N ARG A 418 9.39 8.98 0.80
CA ARG A 418 8.74 8.69 2.09
C ARG A 418 9.31 9.61 3.18
N TYR A 419 8.49 9.92 4.19
CA TYR A 419 8.96 10.57 5.39
C TYR A 419 9.97 9.67 6.13
N GLU A 420 11.18 10.18 6.36
CA GLU A 420 12.22 9.53 7.14
C GLU A 420 12.23 10.11 8.56
N ASP A 421 11.58 9.42 9.51
CA ASP A 421 11.70 9.80 10.92
C ASP A 421 13.12 9.47 11.41
N SER A 422 13.76 10.41 12.12
CA SER A 422 15.02 10.19 12.84
C SER A 422 15.03 8.97 13.80
N ASN A 423 13.86 8.41 14.11
CA ASN A 423 13.70 7.17 14.86
C ASN A 423 13.58 5.92 13.94
N VAL A 424 14.49 5.77 12.97
CA VAL A 424 14.67 4.48 12.26
C VAL A 424 15.32 3.49 13.22
N ASP A 425 14.47 2.76 13.94
CA ASP A 425 14.65 1.41 14.51
C ASP A 425 13.83 1.26 15.79
N LYS A 426 12.51 1.32 15.66
CA LYS A 426 11.68 0.50 16.53
C LYS A 426 11.19 -0.66 15.70
N LEU A 427 12.02 -1.71 15.66
CA LEU A 427 11.50 -3.06 15.52
C LEU A 427 10.30 -3.14 16.47
N ASN A 428 9.09 -3.16 15.90
CA ASN A 428 7.91 -3.59 16.62
C ASN A 428 8.17 -5.05 16.95
N PHE A 429 8.87 -5.28 18.07
CA PHE A 429 8.79 -6.54 18.77
C PHE A 429 7.31 -6.63 19.18
N ARG A 430 6.47 -7.15 18.27
CA ARG A 430 5.25 -7.83 18.66
C ARG A 430 5.62 -8.63 19.88
N HIS A 431 4.86 -8.53 20.96
CA HIS A 431 5.12 -9.31 22.15
C HIS A 431 5.42 -10.76 21.73
N VAL A 432 6.71 -11.15 21.70
CA VAL A 432 7.19 -12.48 21.27
C VAL A 432 6.80 -13.55 22.31
N ASN A 433 5.94 -13.19 23.26
CA ASN A 433 5.37 -14.09 24.26
C ASN A 433 4.25 -15.00 23.71
N ARG A 434 4.07 -15.11 22.38
CA ARG A 434 3.26 -16.19 21.79
C ARG A 434 3.89 -17.60 21.97
N LEU A 435 5.05 -17.71 22.62
CA LEU A 435 5.80 -18.96 22.81
C LEU A 435 5.89 -19.44 24.28
N SER A 436 4.91 -19.16 25.13
CA SER A 436 4.75 -19.92 26.38
C SER A 436 3.62 -20.94 26.24
N PRO A 437 3.92 -22.23 25.97
CA PRO A 437 2.92 -23.29 25.84
C PRO A 437 2.17 -23.64 27.15
N ILE A 438 2.43 -22.87 28.23
CA ILE A 438 2.00 -23.17 29.59
C ILE A 438 0.84 -22.26 30.06
N LEU A 439 0.59 -21.13 29.37
CA LEU A 439 -0.50 -20.20 29.71
C LEU A 439 -1.31 -19.87 28.44
N THR A 440 -2.44 -20.56 28.25
CA THR A 440 -3.44 -20.12 27.27
C THR A 440 -4.08 -18.83 27.79
N LYS A 441 -3.75 -17.69 27.18
CA LYS A 441 -4.45 -16.42 27.43
C LYS A 441 -5.92 -16.55 26.99
N SER A 442 -6.81 -15.82 27.67
CA SER A 442 -8.20 -15.72 27.21
C SER A 442 -8.29 -14.88 25.93
N ILE A 443 -9.40 -15.02 25.19
CA ILE A 443 -9.65 -14.24 23.97
C ILE A 443 -9.72 -12.74 24.32
N GLU A 444 -10.25 -12.41 25.50
CA GLU A 444 -10.32 -11.04 26.02
C GLU A 444 -8.94 -10.47 26.35
N ASP A 445 -8.05 -11.25 26.95
CA ASP A 445 -6.67 -10.81 27.23
C ASP A 445 -5.90 -10.56 25.93
N GLU A 446 -6.06 -11.43 24.94
CA GLU A 446 -5.45 -11.27 23.62
C GLU A 446 -5.99 -10.03 22.88
N TYR A 447 -7.27 -9.69 23.09
CA TYR A 447 -7.84 -8.47 22.55
C TYR A 447 -7.21 -7.22 23.14
N GLU A 448 -6.99 -7.17 24.45
CA GLU A 448 -6.33 -6.03 25.10
C GLU A 448 -4.87 -5.88 24.65
N ASP A 449 -4.14 -6.99 24.48
CA ASP A 449 -2.79 -6.97 23.88
C ASP A 449 -2.83 -6.37 22.46
N ASN A 450 -3.77 -6.82 21.62
CA ASN A 450 -3.91 -6.32 20.25
C ASN A 450 -4.31 -4.83 20.20
N LYS A 451 -5.10 -4.32 21.16
CA LYS A 451 -5.40 -2.89 21.26
C LYS A 451 -4.15 -2.08 21.58
N TYR A 452 -3.30 -2.59 22.47
CA TYR A 452 -2.03 -1.95 22.79
C TYR A 452 -1.11 -1.90 21.57
N ASP A 453 -0.99 -3.00 20.84
CA ASP A 453 -0.22 -3.05 19.59
C ASP A 453 -0.76 -2.08 18.53
N TYR A 454 -2.10 -1.99 18.39
CA TYR A 454 -2.77 -1.03 17.51
C TYR A 454 -2.44 0.42 17.89
N GLN A 455 -2.54 0.79 19.17
CA GLN A 455 -2.22 2.15 19.62
C GLN A 455 -0.77 2.51 19.35
N ASN A 456 0.18 1.62 19.69
CA ASN A 456 1.60 1.86 19.46
C ASN A 456 1.91 2.04 17.97
N LEU A 457 1.27 1.22 17.12
CA LEU A 457 1.43 1.33 15.67
C LEU A 457 0.91 2.69 15.17
N LEU A 458 -0.25 3.14 15.63
CA LEU A 458 -0.76 4.47 15.27
C LEU A 458 0.11 5.60 15.82
N ASP A 459 0.60 5.51 17.05
CA ASP A 459 1.53 6.51 17.62
C ASP A 459 2.83 6.61 16.79
N ASN A 460 3.29 5.49 16.21
CA ASN A 460 4.46 5.47 15.31
C ASN A 460 4.16 6.01 13.91
N ILE A 461 2.96 5.78 13.37
CA ILE A 461 2.58 6.32 12.06
C ILE A 461 2.36 7.83 12.15
N PHE A 462 1.62 8.27 13.17
CA PHE A 462 1.28 9.67 13.38
C PHE A 462 2.35 10.40 14.19
N SER A 463 3.57 10.47 13.65
CA SER A 463 4.75 11.15 14.24
C SER A 463 4.62 12.69 14.26
N TYR A 464 3.52 13.21 14.79
CA TYR A 464 3.28 14.63 15.01
C TYR A 464 3.33 14.96 16.51
N LYS A 465 4.06 16.00 16.87
CA LYS A 465 3.90 16.66 18.17
C LYS A 465 2.60 17.47 18.13
N GLN A 466 1.64 17.11 18.99
CA GLN A 466 0.32 17.74 19.02
C GLN A 466 0.21 18.70 20.20
N PHE A 467 -0.30 19.91 19.94
CA PHE A 467 -0.61 20.91 20.95
C PHE A 467 -2.03 21.45 20.74
N GLU A 468 -2.66 21.92 21.79
CA GLU A 468 -3.98 22.54 21.74
C GLU A 468 -3.92 23.93 22.35
N ASN A 469 -4.45 24.92 21.64
CA ASN A 469 -4.64 26.28 22.15
C ASN A 469 -6.15 26.57 22.34
N SER A 470 -6.50 27.79 22.73
CA SER A 470 -7.90 28.23 22.85
C SER A 470 -8.68 28.01 21.55
N ASP A 471 -8.06 28.33 20.42
CA ASP A 471 -8.75 28.48 19.12
C ASP A 471 -8.28 27.51 18.04
N SER A 472 -7.20 26.75 18.28
CA SER A 472 -6.59 25.90 17.24
C SER A 472 -5.92 24.65 17.80
N ASP A 473 -5.95 23.58 17.00
CA ASP A 473 -5.14 22.37 17.15
C ASP A 473 -3.86 22.54 16.32
N ILE A 474 -2.70 22.28 16.91
CA ILE A 474 -1.39 22.50 16.29
C ILE A 474 -0.67 21.16 16.14
N LEU A 475 -0.19 20.89 14.92
CA LEU A 475 0.63 19.72 14.61
C LEU A 475 2.03 20.17 14.19
N ILE A 476 3.08 19.60 14.80
CA ILE A 476 4.47 19.94 14.50
C ILE A 476 5.26 18.67 14.19
N PHE A 477 6.06 18.71 13.13
CA PHE A 477 7.03 17.65 12.79
C PHE A 477 8.26 18.27 12.11
N ASP A 478 9.36 17.53 12.07
CA ASP A 478 10.63 18.00 11.53
C ASP A 478 11.18 17.07 10.45
N ILE A 479 11.87 17.65 9.47
CA ILE A 479 12.56 16.94 8.39
C ILE A 479 14.03 17.35 8.44
N LYS A 480 14.93 16.36 8.56
CA LYS A 480 16.37 16.62 8.72
C LYS A 480 17.02 17.19 7.46
N TYR A 481 16.60 16.71 6.30
CA TYR A 481 17.22 17.06 5.03
C TYR A 481 16.21 17.00 3.91
N LEU A 482 16.20 18.02 3.04
CA LEU A 482 15.42 18.03 1.81
C LEU A 482 16.27 18.58 0.67
N LYS A 483 16.58 17.71 -0.29
CA LYS A 483 17.34 18.08 -1.49
C LYS A 483 16.58 19.11 -2.31
N HIS A 484 17.30 20.00 -3.00
CA HIS A 484 16.71 20.87 -4.01
C HIS A 484 15.94 20.06 -5.06
N ASN A 485 14.84 20.61 -5.56
CA ASN A 485 13.95 19.99 -6.54
C ASN A 485 13.43 18.59 -6.15
N SER A 486 13.28 18.33 -4.85
CA SER A 486 12.72 17.08 -4.33
C SER A 486 11.50 17.34 -3.46
N SER A 487 10.69 16.31 -3.27
CA SER A 487 9.52 16.35 -2.39
C SER A 487 9.59 15.22 -1.39
N MET A 488 9.11 15.48 -0.18
CA MET A 488 8.97 14.50 0.88
C MET A 488 7.53 14.51 1.39
N ALA A 489 6.95 13.33 1.53
CA ALA A 489 5.63 13.17 2.11
C ALA A 489 5.60 13.61 3.58
N PHE A 490 4.42 13.99 4.06
CA PHE A 490 4.21 14.17 5.49
C PHE A 490 4.28 12.80 6.22
N PRO A 491 4.51 12.77 7.55
CA PRO A 491 4.61 11.53 8.32
C PRO A 491 3.45 10.56 8.09
N SER A 492 2.23 11.10 8.06
CA SER A 492 1.00 10.35 7.80
C SER A 492 -0.08 11.24 7.21
N ILE A 493 -1.19 10.65 6.80
CA ILE A 493 -2.36 11.39 6.34
C ILE A 493 -2.93 12.28 7.46
N LEU A 494 -3.54 13.41 7.09
CA LEU A 494 -4.34 14.20 8.02
C LEU A 494 -5.79 13.71 7.98
N MET A 495 -6.39 13.48 9.15
CA MET A 495 -7.77 13.01 9.28
C MET A 495 -8.65 14.12 9.86
N PHE A 496 -9.87 14.28 9.35
CA PHE A 496 -10.76 15.38 9.74
C PHE A 496 -12.13 14.90 10.22
N LYS A 497 -12.60 15.46 11.33
CA LYS A 497 -14.01 15.39 11.79
C LYS A 497 -14.88 16.31 10.94
N ASN A 498 -14.40 17.54 10.71
CA ASN A 498 -14.99 18.55 9.85
C ASN A 498 -13.91 19.13 8.94
N ILE A 499 -14.26 19.55 7.74
CA ILE A 499 -13.30 20.13 6.78
C ILE A 499 -13.16 21.62 7.08
N PRO A 500 -11.97 22.14 7.42
CA PRO A 500 -11.77 23.57 7.56
C PRO A 500 -11.69 24.24 6.19
N GLU A 501 -12.04 25.52 6.10
CA GLU A 501 -11.88 26.28 4.83
C GLU A 501 -10.41 26.34 4.39
N ALA A 502 -9.51 26.54 5.37
CA ALA A 502 -8.08 26.53 5.14
C ALA A 502 -7.31 26.02 6.37
N ILE A 503 -6.11 25.50 6.13
CA ILE A 503 -5.13 25.16 7.15
C ILE A 503 -3.98 26.14 7.05
N GLU A 504 -3.69 26.86 8.14
CA GLU A 504 -2.52 27.74 8.16
C GLU A 504 -1.28 26.92 8.50
N TYR A 505 -0.12 27.34 7.98
CA TYR A 505 1.13 26.70 8.30
C TYR A 505 2.27 27.70 8.46
N GLU A 506 3.27 27.28 9.24
CA GLU A 506 4.55 27.96 9.41
C GLU A 506 5.65 26.93 9.11
N ILE A 507 6.63 27.31 8.29
CA ILE A 507 7.85 26.52 8.03
C ILE A 507 9.04 27.35 8.48
N THR A 508 9.92 26.74 9.26
CA THR A 508 11.24 27.27 9.59
C THR A 508 12.30 26.27 9.19
N SER A 509 13.45 26.75 8.74
CA SER A 509 14.56 25.88 8.36
C SER A 509 15.90 26.56 8.61
N LYS A 510 16.98 25.79 8.52
CA LYS A 510 18.33 26.28 8.78
C LYS A 510 18.80 27.32 7.76
N HIS A 511 18.41 27.17 6.49
CA HIS A 511 18.90 28.02 5.41
C HIS A 511 17.91 29.13 5.00
N ILE A 512 16.71 29.18 5.60
CA ILE A 512 15.74 30.25 5.39
C ILE A 512 15.62 31.06 6.68
N PRO A 513 16.14 32.30 6.73
CA PRO A 513 16.12 33.10 7.95
C PRO A 513 14.72 33.60 8.32
N GLU A 514 13.79 33.63 7.36
CA GLU A 514 12.41 34.06 7.55
C GLU A 514 11.47 32.87 7.82
N ILE A 515 10.46 33.10 8.64
CA ILE A 515 9.40 32.11 8.84
C ILE A 515 8.47 32.16 7.63
N ILE A 516 8.41 31.07 6.85
CA ILE A 516 7.49 30.95 5.72
C ILE A 516 6.11 30.69 6.29
N LYS A 517 5.16 31.59 6.02
CA LYS A 517 3.76 31.43 6.41
C LYS A 517 2.91 31.25 5.16
N GLY A 518 1.95 30.33 5.24
CA GLY A 518 0.99 30.14 4.15
C GLY A 518 -0.33 29.56 4.63
N LYS A 519 -1.26 29.44 3.69
CA LYS A 519 -2.56 28.82 3.91
C LYS A 519 -2.83 27.81 2.80
N ILE A 520 -3.31 26.65 3.20
CA ILE A 520 -3.73 25.58 2.32
C ILE A 520 -5.25 25.64 2.26
N TYR A 521 -5.81 26.07 1.12
CA TYR A 521 -7.26 26.07 0.96
C TYR A 521 -7.75 24.66 0.64
N ILE A 522 -8.89 24.28 1.21
CA ILE A 522 -9.47 22.97 0.93
C ILE A 522 -10.55 23.14 -0.12
N LYS A 523 -10.37 22.49 -1.27
CA LYS A 523 -11.40 22.46 -2.29
C LYS A 523 -12.36 21.34 -1.93
N ASP A 524 -13.56 21.70 -1.49
CA ASP A 524 -14.64 20.74 -1.37
C ASP A 524 -14.94 20.19 -2.76
N ASN A 525 -14.46 18.97 -3.03
CA ASN A 525 -15.02 18.14 -4.11
C ASN A 525 -16.40 17.65 -3.66
N ILE A 526 -17.33 18.59 -3.47
CA ILE A 526 -18.74 18.32 -3.66
C ILE A 526 -18.98 18.66 -5.13
N ILE A 527 -18.99 17.64 -5.99
CA ILE A 527 -19.75 17.50 -7.24
C ILE A 527 -19.06 16.41 -8.09
N GLY A 528 -19.75 15.30 -8.28
CA GLY A 528 -19.39 14.19 -9.16
C GLY A 528 -20.05 12.91 -8.74
#